data_AF-A0A7J6R4X1-F1
#
_entry.id   AF-A0A7J6R4X1-F1
#
_cell.length_a   1.000
_cell.length_b   1.000
_cell.length_c   1.000
_cell.angle_alpha   90.00
_cell.angle_beta   90.00
_cell.angle_gamma   90.00
#
_symmetry.space_group_name_H-M   'P 1'
#
loop_
_entity.id
_entity.type
_entity.pdbx_description
1 polymer ?
#
loop_
_entity_poly.entity_id
_entity_poly.type
_entity_poly.pdbx_seq_one_letter_code
_entity_poly.pdbx_strand_id
1 'polypeptide(L)'
;TAQVSLPQYHPSTPPPLDYHAESRRPEEERATSGGMSSRICTERAERDRHRKHLMALDNIKSSIDNKPPKEVSHLKHKRKTKQLMEEREAQIRRENRILLQKMLSIDNKRMRPKQSSSTHQGSAGGGGSQQRIQEEQHRQEWGTTSIADENRKMLHRLHDVSPVVIDNQKLAQAEHEREVLIKRLSSGSGRYRRQIDLEVWKSGGGSNSSSGKKHQYYSTGFDTHSRRSDDGYSMSMEGDGSEVPTTTQLIRE
;
A
#
# COMPACT_ATOMS: atom_id res chain seq x y z
N THR A 1 41.98 18.29 19.60
CA THR A 1 40.79 19.17 19.74
C THR A 1 40.82 20.17 18.61
N ALA A 2 40.26 19.83 17.46
CA ALA A 2 40.29 20.68 16.27
C ALA A 2 39.08 21.63 16.30
N GLN A 3 39.34 22.93 16.35
CA GLN A 3 38.28 23.94 16.31
C GLN A 3 37.75 24.07 14.88
N VAL A 4 36.49 23.68 14.69
CA VAL A 4 35.75 23.86 13.45
C VAL A 4 35.25 25.31 13.42
N SER A 5 35.88 26.13 12.59
CA SER A 5 35.49 27.52 12.37
C SER A 5 34.18 27.55 11.57
N LEU A 6 33.13 28.12 12.15
CA LEU A 6 31.83 28.30 11.51
C LEU A 6 31.92 29.43 10.46
N PRO A 7 31.38 29.23 9.24
CA PRO A 7 31.34 30.27 8.23
C PRO A 7 30.41 31.41 8.69
N GLN A 8 30.93 32.63 8.70
CA GLN A 8 30.15 33.83 8.99
C GLN A 8 29.16 34.08 7.85
N TYR A 9 27.87 34.03 8.17
CA TYR A 9 26.79 34.42 7.28
C TYR A 9 26.71 35.94 7.23
N HIS A 10 27.12 36.53 6.12
CA HIS A 10 26.82 37.93 5.83
C HIS A 10 25.39 38.01 5.28
N PRO A 11 24.48 38.75 5.92
CA PRO A 11 23.13 38.93 5.39
C PRO A 11 23.24 39.70 4.07
N SER A 12 22.95 39.03 2.95
CA SER A 12 22.87 39.67 1.65
C SER A 12 21.72 40.68 1.67
N THR A 13 22.06 41.95 1.60
CA THR A 13 21.11 43.05 1.42
C THR A 13 20.28 42.75 0.17
N PRO A 14 18.95 42.65 0.27
CA PRO A 14 18.12 42.42 -0.90
C PRO A 14 18.31 43.60 -1.88
N PRO A 15 18.43 43.33 -3.19
CA PRO A 15 18.53 44.39 -4.18
C PRO A 15 17.30 45.30 -4.10
N PRO A 16 17.47 46.62 -4.31
CA PRO A 16 16.35 47.56 -4.31
C PRO A 16 15.34 47.13 -5.37
N LEU A 17 14.09 46.92 -4.92
CA LEU A 17 12.97 46.72 -5.82
C LEU A 17 12.72 48.04 -6.53
N ASP A 18 13.06 48.11 -7.82
CA ASP A 18 12.65 49.17 -8.73
C ASP A 18 11.12 49.17 -8.84
N TYR A 19 10.46 49.84 -7.90
CA TYR A 19 9.05 50.23 -7.95
C TYR A 19 8.88 51.39 -8.95
N HIS A 20 9.17 51.12 -10.23
CA HIS A 20 8.76 51.98 -11.34
C HIS A 20 7.74 51.24 -12.21
N ALA A 21 6.72 50.64 -11.58
CA ALA A 21 5.46 50.39 -12.25
C ALA A 21 4.58 51.60 -11.97
N GLU A 22 4.74 52.62 -12.82
CA GLU A 22 3.78 53.71 -12.96
C GLU A 22 2.37 53.14 -12.94
N SER A 23 1.70 53.34 -11.80
CA SER A 23 0.25 53.27 -11.73
C SER A 23 -0.28 54.44 -12.53
N ARG A 24 -0.26 54.30 -13.87
CA ARG A 24 -1.20 55.01 -14.74
C ARG A 24 -2.57 54.50 -14.33
N ARG A 25 -3.14 55.18 -13.33
CA ARG A 25 -4.59 55.18 -13.12
C ARG A 25 -5.19 55.42 -14.51
N PRO A 26 -6.06 54.55 -15.02
CA PRO A 26 -6.90 54.96 -16.14
C PRO A 26 -7.66 56.18 -15.62
N GLU A 27 -7.28 57.35 -16.12
CA GLU A 27 -8.04 58.56 -15.87
C GLU A 27 -9.50 58.24 -16.13
N GLU A 28 -10.34 58.62 -15.17
CA GLU A 28 -11.77 58.63 -15.31
C GLU A 28 -12.08 59.38 -16.61
N GLU A 29 -12.33 58.61 -17.68
CA GLU A 29 -12.86 59.13 -18.92
C GLU A 29 -14.21 59.73 -18.56
N ARG A 30 -14.19 61.05 -18.36
CA ARG A 30 -15.33 61.94 -18.36
C ARG A 30 -16.33 61.39 -19.37
N ALA A 31 -17.49 60.97 -18.86
CA ALA A 31 -18.66 60.66 -19.66
C ALA A 31 -19.01 61.91 -20.47
N THR A 32 -18.41 62.03 -21.65
CA THR A 32 -18.78 62.98 -22.67
C THR A 32 -20.07 62.48 -23.26
N SER A 33 -21.16 62.88 -22.60
CA SER A 33 -22.44 63.26 -23.20
C SER A 33 -22.62 62.80 -24.66
N GLY A 34 -23.16 61.60 -24.83
CA GLY A 34 -24.31 61.38 -25.70
C GLY A 34 -24.22 61.82 -27.16
N GLY A 35 -23.05 61.73 -27.80
CA GLY A 35 -23.03 61.67 -29.26
C GLY A 35 -23.51 60.28 -29.66
N MET A 36 -24.67 60.17 -30.34
CA MET A 36 -25.16 58.91 -30.90
C MET A 36 -24.11 58.37 -31.88
N SER A 37 -23.13 57.61 -31.38
CA SER A 37 -22.16 56.95 -32.23
C SER A 37 -22.94 56.01 -33.13
N SER A 38 -22.72 56.11 -34.43
CA SER A 38 -23.36 55.21 -35.41
C SER A 38 -23.27 53.77 -34.91
N ARG A 39 -24.32 52.97 -35.14
CA ARG A 39 -24.35 51.53 -34.83
C ARG A 39 -23.09 50.80 -35.30
N ILE A 40 -22.47 51.28 -36.38
CA ILE A 40 -21.22 50.75 -36.92
C ILE A 40 -20.05 50.95 -35.95
N CYS A 41 -19.98 52.10 -35.27
CA CYS A 41 -18.94 52.41 -34.29
C CYS A 41 -19.07 51.55 -33.03
N THR A 42 -20.30 51.33 -32.55
CA THR A 42 -20.54 50.47 -31.38
C THR A 42 -20.18 49.02 -31.68
N GLU A 43 -20.57 48.52 -32.86
CA GLU A 43 -20.25 47.16 -33.31
C GLU A 43 -18.74 46.95 -33.51
N ARG A 44 -18.02 47.94 -34.05
CA ARG A 44 -16.55 47.89 -34.15
C ARG A 44 -15.88 47.88 -32.77
N ALA A 45 -16.33 48.72 -31.85
CA ALA A 45 -15.81 48.76 -30.48
C ALA A 45 -16.06 47.44 -29.73
N GLU A 46 -17.20 46.79 -29.94
CA GLU A 46 -17.49 45.47 -29.39
C GLU A 46 -16.57 44.39 -29.96
N ARG A 47 -16.36 44.37 -31.28
CA ARG A 47 -15.38 43.45 -31.91
C ARG A 47 -13.98 43.65 -31.37
N ASP A 48 -13.54 44.90 -31.18
CA ASP A 48 -12.22 45.17 -30.63
C ASP A 48 -12.07 44.75 -29.17
N ARG A 49 -13.10 44.97 -28.33
CA ARG A 49 -13.11 44.45 -26.95
C ARG A 49 -13.06 42.93 -26.92
N HIS A 50 -13.85 42.27 -27.78
CA HIS A 50 -13.85 40.82 -27.89
C HIS A 50 -12.50 40.27 -28.35
N ARG A 51 -11.90 40.87 -29.39
CA ARG A 51 -10.56 40.51 -29.87
C ARG A 51 -9.50 40.64 -28.79
N LYS A 52 -9.50 41.76 -28.04
CA LYS A 52 -8.58 41.97 -26.91
C LYS A 52 -8.78 40.93 -25.81
N HIS A 53 -10.03 40.57 -25.51
CA HIS A 53 -10.36 39.54 -24.53
C HIS A 53 -9.84 38.16 -24.94
N LEU A 54 -10.05 37.75 -26.19
CA LEU A 54 -9.50 36.49 -26.72
C LEU A 54 -7.97 36.49 -26.67
N MET A 55 -7.32 37.58 -27.07
CA MET A 55 -5.87 37.71 -26.95
C MET A 55 -5.40 37.64 -25.49
N ALA A 56 -6.17 38.15 -24.53
CA ALA A 56 -5.85 38.00 -23.12
C ALA A 56 -5.98 36.53 -22.70
N LEU A 57 -7.06 35.84 -23.06
CA LEU A 57 -7.27 34.43 -22.77
C LEU A 57 -6.15 33.54 -23.33
N ASP A 58 -5.74 33.77 -24.57
CA ASP A 58 -4.65 33.02 -25.22
C ASP A 58 -3.30 33.23 -24.53
N ASN A 59 -3.10 34.39 -23.90
CA ASN A 59 -1.86 34.74 -23.22
C ASN A 59 -1.85 34.41 -21.71
N ILE A 60 -2.98 33.97 -21.14
CA ILE A 60 -3.03 33.55 -19.73
C ILE A 60 -2.25 32.24 -19.57
N LYS A 61 -1.12 32.31 -18.87
CA LYS A 61 -0.37 31.12 -18.45
C LYS A 61 -1.01 30.50 -17.22
N SER A 62 -1.05 29.17 -17.15
CA SER A 62 -1.46 28.47 -15.94
C SER A 62 -0.51 28.80 -14.78
N SER A 63 -1.04 29.32 -13.67
CA SER A 63 -0.26 29.59 -12.45
C SER A 63 0.17 28.33 -11.70
N ILE A 64 -0.36 27.17 -12.10
CA ILE A 64 -0.09 25.88 -11.46
C ILE A 64 1.10 25.23 -12.18
N ASP A 65 2.14 24.90 -11.43
CA ASP A 65 3.23 24.06 -11.91
C ASP A 65 2.72 22.62 -12.06
N ASN A 66 2.62 22.16 -13.31
CA ASN A 66 2.24 20.79 -13.64
C ASN A 66 3.44 19.85 -13.79
N LYS A 67 4.64 20.28 -13.37
CA LYS A 67 5.82 19.40 -13.38
C LYS A 67 5.65 18.26 -12.38
N PRO A 68 6.22 17.09 -12.67
CA PRO A 68 6.25 16.00 -11.71
C PRO A 68 7.02 16.45 -10.45
N PRO A 69 6.61 15.98 -9.26
CA PRO A 69 7.32 16.28 -8.02
C PRO A 69 8.76 15.80 -8.11
N LYS A 70 9.69 16.59 -7.55
CA LYS A 70 11.12 16.26 -7.56
C LYS A 70 11.38 14.98 -6.77
N GLU A 71 12.08 14.03 -7.38
CA GLU A 71 12.53 12.83 -6.68
C GLU A 71 13.53 13.18 -5.59
N VAL A 72 13.22 12.77 -4.35
CA VAL A 72 14.12 12.95 -3.21
C VAL A 72 14.94 11.68 -2.98
N SER A 73 16.25 11.82 -2.83
CA SER A 73 17.21 10.70 -2.70
C SER A 73 16.86 9.74 -1.55
N HIS A 74 16.29 10.25 -0.47
CA HIS A 74 15.93 9.45 0.70
C HIS A 74 14.69 8.55 0.48
N LEU A 75 13.79 8.89 -0.47
CA LEU A 75 12.67 8.02 -0.84
C LEU A 75 13.09 6.87 -1.76
N LYS A 76 14.19 7.03 -2.52
CA LYS A 76 14.72 5.97 -3.42
C LYS A 76 15.10 4.71 -2.65
N HIS A 77 15.72 4.88 -1.49
CA HIS A 77 16.34 3.79 -0.74
C HIS A 77 15.44 3.18 0.34
N LYS A 78 14.19 3.68 0.52
CA LYS A 78 13.21 3.22 1.52
C LYS A 78 13.84 2.73 2.84
N ARG A 79 14.78 3.51 3.40
CA ARG A 79 15.67 3.05 4.49
C ARG A 79 14.91 2.55 5.72
N LYS A 80 13.79 3.21 6.06
CA LYS A 80 12.91 2.80 7.15
C LYS A 80 12.29 1.42 6.92
N THR A 81 11.91 1.10 5.69
CA THR A 81 11.37 -0.22 5.34
C THR A 81 12.44 -1.30 5.51
N LYS A 82 13.67 -1.03 5.05
CA LYS A 82 14.79 -1.94 5.23
C LYS A 82 15.09 -2.19 6.71
N GLN A 83 15.17 -1.12 7.49
CA GLN A 83 15.37 -1.20 8.94
C GLN A 83 14.30 -2.04 9.64
N LEU A 84 13.02 -1.83 9.31
CA LEU A 84 11.91 -2.60 9.89
C LEU A 84 11.99 -4.10 9.55
N MET A 85 12.45 -4.44 8.35
CA MET A 85 12.67 -5.84 7.97
C MET A 85 13.83 -6.45 8.74
N GLU A 86 14.95 -5.74 8.88
CA GLU A 86 16.11 -6.18 9.66
C GLU A 86 15.75 -6.39 11.15
N GLU A 87 14.98 -5.47 11.74
CA GLU A 87 14.48 -5.58 13.12
C GLU A 87 13.55 -6.80 13.29
N ARG A 88 12.62 -7.00 12.35
CA ARG A 88 11.71 -8.15 12.36
C ARG A 88 12.47 -9.48 12.26
N GLU A 89 13.44 -9.57 11.36
CA GLU A 89 14.26 -10.78 11.23
C GLU A 89 15.10 -11.05 12.47
N ALA A 90 15.68 -10.02 13.09
CA ALA A 90 16.43 -10.15 14.33
C ALA A 90 15.54 -10.68 15.47
N GLN A 91 14.29 -10.21 15.54
CA GLN A 91 13.31 -10.71 16.50
C GLN A 91 12.98 -12.18 16.27
N ILE A 92 12.67 -12.57 15.02
CA ILE A 92 12.39 -13.98 14.66
C ILE A 92 13.58 -14.88 15.04
N ARG A 93 14.81 -14.47 14.72
CA ARG A 93 16.03 -15.23 15.07
C ARG A 93 16.19 -15.40 16.57
N ARG A 94 15.91 -14.36 17.36
CA ARG A 94 15.94 -14.42 18.82
C ARG A 94 14.88 -15.39 19.38
N GLU A 95 13.66 -15.33 18.87
CA GLU A 95 12.56 -16.19 19.30
C GLU A 95 12.83 -17.66 18.95
N ASN A 96 13.33 -17.94 17.75
CA ASN A 96 13.74 -19.30 17.34
C ASN A 96 14.84 -19.86 18.25
N ARG A 97 15.82 -19.04 18.64
CA ARG A 97 16.86 -19.47 19.59
C ARG A 97 16.28 -19.85 20.95
N ILE A 98 15.34 -19.05 21.47
CA ILE A 98 14.68 -19.35 22.75
C ILE A 98 13.85 -20.63 22.64
N LEU A 99 13.13 -20.81 21.53
CA LEU A 99 12.34 -22.02 21.29
C LEU A 99 13.21 -23.27 21.27
N LEU A 100 14.29 -23.27 20.47
CA LEU A 100 15.22 -24.39 20.38
C LEU A 100 15.88 -24.70 21.73
N GLN A 101 16.26 -23.67 22.50
CA GLN A 101 16.79 -23.86 23.85
C GLN A 101 15.77 -24.53 24.78
N LYS A 102 14.49 -24.15 24.69
CA LYS A 102 13.41 -24.76 25.49
C LYS A 102 13.14 -26.21 25.09
N MET A 103 13.09 -26.50 23.79
CA MET A 103 12.94 -27.87 23.27
C MET A 103 14.08 -28.75 23.77
N LEU A 104 15.32 -28.30 23.61
CA LEU A 104 16.49 -29.04 24.08
C LEU A 104 16.50 -29.23 25.61
N SER A 105 16.02 -28.24 26.37
CA SER A 105 15.88 -28.36 27.83
C SER A 105 14.85 -29.42 28.23
N ILE A 106 13.75 -29.54 27.48
CA ILE A 106 12.74 -30.59 27.67
C ILE A 106 13.32 -31.96 27.33
N ASP A 107 13.98 -32.08 26.18
CA ASP A 107 14.56 -33.34 25.71
C ASP A 107 15.63 -33.85 26.68
N ASN A 108 16.53 -32.97 27.14
CA ASN A 108 17.53 -33.29 28.14
C ASN A 108 16.93 -33.67 29.49
N LYS A 109 15.81 -33.05 29.90
CA LYS A 109 15.11 -33.39 31.14
C LYS A 109 14.40 -34.74 31.06
N ARG A 110 13.93 -35.14 29.88
CA ARG A 110 13.33 -36.47 29.62
C ARG A 110 14.40 -37.57 29.60
N MET A 111 15.58 -37.28 29.05
CA MET A 111 16.67 -38.26 28.91
C MET A 111 17.48 -38.50 30.18
N ARG A 112 17.39 -37.62 31.19
CA ARG A 112 18.12 -37.78 32.44
C ARG A 112 17.32 -38.69 33.40
N PRO A 113 17.68 -39.97 33.60
CA PRO A 113 17.05 -40.76 34.65
C PRO A 113 17.27 -40.02 35.96
N LYS A 114 16.21 -39.88 36.76
CA LYS A 114 16.28 -39.26 38.08
C LYS A 114 17.26 -40.07 38.93
N GLN A 115 18.55 -39.72 38.89
CA GLN A 115 19.48 -40.09 39.93
C GLN A 115 19.02 -39.33 41.18
N SER A 116 18.19 -40.00 41.96
CA SER A 116 17.83 -39.62 43.31
C SER A 116 19.12 -39.57 44.13
N SER A 117 19.73 -38.39 44.22
CA SER A 117 20.64 -38.07 45.31
C SER A 117 19.80 -37.89 46.58
N SER A 118 19.30 -39.00 47.11
CA SER A 118 18.65 -39.07 48.41
C SER A 118 19.71 -39.28 49.49
N THR A 119 20.34 -38.20 49.91
CA THR A 119 20.84 -38.10 51.29
C THR A 119 19.66 -37.66 52.15
N HIS A 120 18.68 -38.53 52.32
CA HIS A 120 17.75 -38.50 53.45
C HIS A 120 17.25 -39.92 53.64
N GLN A 121 17.79 -40.55 54.68
CA GLN A 121 17.21 -41.73 55.30
C GLN A 121 15.78 -41.35 55.72
N GLY A 122 14.81 -41.98 55.06
CA GLY A 122 13.39 -41.82 55.32
C GLY A 122 12.68 -43.01 54.70
N SER A 123 12.47 -44.03 55.54
CA SER A 123 11.89 -45.32 55.21
C SER A 123 10.43 -45.20 54.72
N ALA A 124 9.99 -46.25 54.00
CA ALA A 124 8.64 -46.57 53.53
C ALA A 124 8.18 -45.98 52.18
N GLY A 125 7.99 -46.86 51.19
CA GLY A 125 7.23 -46.55 49.96
C GLY A 125 7.70 -47.17 48.64
N GLY A 126 8.38 -48.31 48.64
CA GLY A 126 8.66 -49.06 47.42
C GLY A 126 7.39 -49.74 46.89
N GLY A 127 6.82 -49.25 45.79
CA GLY A 127 5.66 -49.90 45.14
C GLY A 127 5.03 -49.18 43.94
N GLY A 128 5.29 -47.88 43.73
CA GLY A 128 4.57 -47.10 42.70
C GLY A 128 5.27 -46.90 41.34
N SER A 129 6.46 -47.46 41.11
CA SER A 129 7.27 -47.08 39.94
C SER A 129 6.83 -47.72 38.62
N GLN A 130 6.24 -48.92 38.64
CA GLN A 130 5.77 -49.58 37.41
C GLN A 130 4.43 -49.04 36.91
N GLN A 131 3.49 -48.73 37.82
CA GLN A 131 2.20 -48.12 37.43
C GLN A 131 2.38 -46.76 36.76
N ARG A 132 3.32 -45.94 37.24
CA ARG A 132 3.56 -44.61 36.69
C ARG A 132 4.22 -44.63 35.31
N ILE A 133 5.06 -45.64 35.03
CA ILE A 133 5.65 -45.87 33.70
C ILE A 133 4.58 -46.37 32.73
N GLN A 134 3.70 -47.27 33.18
CA GLN A 134 2.57 -47.76 32.39
C GLN A 134 1.54 -46.67 32.08
N GLU A 135 1.22 -45.78 33.03
CA GLU A 135 0.33 -44.64 32.79
C GLU A 135 0.92 -43.63 31.79
N GLU A 136 2.23 -43.44 31.80
CA GLU A 136 2.91 -42.53 30.87
C GLU A 136 3.06 -43.13 29.47
N GLN A 137 3.30 -44.44 29.36
CA GLN A 137 3.21 -45.18 28.10
C GLN A 137 1.78 -45.16 27.55
N HIS A 138 0.78 -45.42 28.39
CA HIS A 138 -0.62 -45.33 28.02
C HIS A 138 -0.99 -43.91 27.56
N ARG A 139 -0.53 -42.85 28.22
CA ARG A 139 -0.76 -41.47 27.73
C ARG A 139 -0.10 -41.19 26.38
N GLN A 140 1.09 -41.73 26.11
CA GLN A 140 1.78 -41.55 24.83
C GLN A 140 1.14 -42.38 23.71
N GLU A 141 0.73 -43.61 24.01
CA GLU A 141 -0.01 -44.49 23.10
C GLU A 141 -1.38 -43.90 22.76
N TRP A 142 -2.13 -43.41 23.75
CA TRP A 142 -3.43 -42.76 23.50
C TRP A 142 -3.29 -41.45 22.71
N GLY A 143 -2.25 -40.66 22.95
CA GLY A 143 -2.01 -39.43 22.19
C GLY A 143 -1.65 -39.72 20.74
N THR A 144 -0.75 -40.68 20.50
CA THR A 144 -0.28 -41.02 19.15
C THR A 144 -1.33 -41.77 18.33
N THR A 145 -2.09 -42.68 18.95
CA THR A 145 -3.19 -43.39 18.28
C THR A 145 -4.35 -42.45 17.97
N SER A 146 -4.74 -41.58 18.91
CA SER A 146 -5.79 -40.58 18.70
C SER A 146 -5.44 -39.60 17.58
N ILE A 147 -4.21 -39.08 17.56
CA ILE A 147 -3.73 -38.20 16.48
C ILE A 147 -3.68 -38.95 15.15
N ALA A 148 -3.23 -40.21 15.14
CA ALA A 148 -3.21 -41.02 13.93
C ALA A 148 -4.63 -41.30 13.40
N ASP A 149 -5.60 -41.53 14.28
CA ASP A 149 -7.02 -41.70 13.92
C ASP A 149 -7.64 -40.41 13.39
N GLU A 150 -7.36 -39.27 14.02
CA GLU A 150 -7.81 -37.98 13.55
C GLU A 150 -7.20 -37.65 12.16
N ASN A 151 -5.91 -37.95 11.97
CA ASN A 151 -5.23 -37.82 10.68
C ASN A 151 -5.83 -38.74 9.62
N ARG A 152 -6.11 -40.01 9.94
CA ARG A 152 -6.81 -40.93 9.03
C ARG A 152 -8.19 -40.39 8.65
N LYS A 153 -8.94 -39.86 9.62
CA LYS A 153 -10.27 -39.26 9.38
C LYS A 153 -10.18 -38.01 8.50
N MET A 154 -9.17 -37.16 8.70
CA MET A 154 -8.93 -36.00 7.83
C MET A 154 -8.55 -36.43 6.41
N LEU A 155 -7.71 -37.45 6.27
CA LEU A 155 -7.31 -37.97 4.98
C LEU A 155 -8.49 -38.58 4.21
N HIS A 156 -9.37 -39.33 4.88
CA HIS A 156 -10.63 -39.79 4.30
C HIS A 156 -11.50 -38.61 3.84
N ARG A 157 -11.66 -37.59 4.68
CA ARG A 157 -12.43 -36.39 4.31
C ARG A 157 -11.84 -35.67 3.10
N LEU A 158 -10.51 -35.59 2.98
CA LEU A 158 -9.86 -34.97 1.82
C LEU A 158 -9.99 -35.83 0.56
N HIS A 159 -9.98 -37.15 0.71
CA HIS A 159 -10.14 -38.08 -0.40
C HIS A 159 -11.59 -38.14 -0.92
N ASP A 160 -12.57 -37.99 -0.02
CA ASP A 160 -14.00 -37.97 -0.36
C ASP A 160 -14.45 -36.61 -0.94
N VAL A 161 -13.68 -35.55 -0.70
CA VAL A 161 -13.88 -34.27 -1.38
C VAL A 161 -13.46 -34.46 -2.83
N SER A 162 -14.44 -34.59 -3.71
CA SER A 162 -14.21 -34.56 -5.15
C SER A 162 -13.35 -33.35 -5.47
N PRO A 163 -12.23 -33.53 -6.22
CA PRO A 163 -11.46 -32.39 -6.68
C PRO A 163 -12.45 -31.47 -7.40
N VAL A 164 -12.46 -30.19 -6.99
CA VAL A 164 -13.17 -29.17 -7.74
C VAL A 164 -12.47 -29.11 -9.08
N VAL A 165 -13.00 -29.82 -10.07
CA VAL A 165 -12.57 -29.69 -11.45
C VAL A 165 -12.96 -28.27 -11.84
N ILE A 166 -12.02 -27.34 -11.65
CA ILE A 166 -12.13 -25.99 -12.15
C ILE A 166 -12.14 -26.16 -13.66
N ASP A 167 -13.33 -26.03 -14.23
CA ASP A 167 -13.52 -26.04 -15.68
C ASP A 167 -12.80 -24.81 -16.24
N ASN A 168 -11.55 -25.01 -16.64
CA ASN A 168 -10.65 -23.96 -17.11
C ASN A 168 -11.27 -23.19 -18.29
N GLN A 169 -12.17 -23.82 -19.07
CA GLN A 169 -12.88 -23.14 -20.15
C GLN A 169 -13.92 -22.14 -19.62
N LYS A 170 -14.71 -22.53 -18.61
CA LYS A 170 -15.66 -21.62 -17.97
C LYS A 170 -14.95 -20.45 -17.27
N LEU A 171 -13.79 -20.72 -16.64
CA LEU A 171 -13.00 -19.68 -16.01
C LEU A 171 -12.46 -18.68 -17.05
N ALA A 172 -11.91 -19.17 -18.17
CA ALA A 172 -11.44 -18.33 -19.26
C ALA A 172 -12.55 -17.49 -19.91
N GLN A 173 -13.75 -18.06 -20.07
CA GLN A 173 -14.93 -17.32 -20.54
C GLN A 173 -15.33 -16.20 -19.58
N ALA A 174 -15.38 -16.49 -18.27
CA ALA A 174 -15.70 -15.49 -17.25
C ALA A 174 -14.66 -14.34 -17.19
N GLU A 175 -13.37 -14.66 -17.35
CA GLU A 175 -12.31 -13.65 -17.44
C GLU A 175 -12.46 -12.78 -18.69
N HIS A 176 -12.75 -13.39 -19.85
CA HIS A 176 -12.99 -12.66 -21.09
C HIS A 176 -14.20 -11.72 -20.99
N GLU A 177 -15.32 -12.19 -20.44
CA GLU A 177 -16.51 -11.36 -20.20
C GLU A 177 -16.22 -10.18 -19.26
N ARG A 178 -15.43 -10.42 -18.22
CA ARG A 178 -14.98 -9.38 -17.29
C ARG A 178 -14.14 -8.31 -17.99
N GLU A 179 -13.23 -8.69 -18.87
CA GLU A 179 -12.44 -7.73 -19.66
C GLU A 179 -13.30 -6.90 -20.61
N VAL A 180 -14.26 -7.52 -21.29
CA VAL A 180 -15.21 -6.83 -22.17
C VAL A 180 -16.03 -5.82 -21.38
N LEU A 181 -16.51 -6.20 -20.18
CA LEU A 181 -17.26 -5.31 -19.30
C LEU A 181 -16.40 -4.11 -18.85
N ILE A 182 -15.15 -4.35 -18.44
CA ILE A 182 -14.21 -3.29 -18.07
C ILE A 182 -13.99 -2.33 -19.24
N LYS A 183 -13.78 -2.84 -20.46
CA LYS A 183 -13.62 -2.01 -21.67
C LYS A 183 -14.87 -1.18 -21.97
N ARG A 184 -16.06 -1.74 -21.79
CA ARG A 184 -17.34 -1.02 -21.97
C ARG A 184 -17.50 0.08 -20.93
N LEU A 185 -17.21 -0.20 -19.66
CA LEU A 185 -17.28 0.78 -18.57
C LEU A 185 -16.25 1.90 -18.72
N SER A 186 -15.00 1.57 -19.08
CA SER A 186 -13.95 2.55 -19.29
C SER A 186 -14.22 3.44 -20.51
N SER A 187 -14.79 2.89 -21.59
CA SER A 187 -15.18 3.65 -22.79
C SER A 187 -16.42 4.52 -22.58
N GLY A 188 -17.33 4.13 -21.68
CA GLY A 188 -18.56 4.87 -21.34
C GLY A 188 -18.34 6.02 -20.34
N SER A 189 -17.35 5.89 -19.45
CA SER A 189 -17.08 6.83 -18.35
C SER A 189 -16.75 8.27 -18.82
N GLY A 190 -16.28 8.44 -20.06
CA GLY A 190 -15.96 9.76 -20.63
C GLY A 190 -17.14 10.58 -21.18
N ARG A 191 -18.36 10.02 -21.23
CA ARG A 191 -19.49 10.70 -21.91
C ARG A 191 -20.24 11.71 -21.04
N TYR A 192 -20.28 11.51 -19.72
CA TYR A 192 -21.01 12.40 -18.81
C TYR A 192 -20.20 13.62 -18.32
N ARG A 193 -18.88 13.65 -18.56
CA ARG A 193 -18.03 14.78 -18.12
C ARG A 193 -18.11 16.02 -19.03
N ARG A 194 -18.72 15.94 -20.22
CA ARG A 194 -18.80 17.09 -21.14
C ARG A 194 -20.12 17.85 -21.11
N GLN A 195 -21.17 17.34 -20.49
CA GLN A 195 -22.48 18.02 -20.46
C GLN A 195 -22.74 18.82 -19.19
N ILE A 196 -22.11 18.49 -18.06
CA ILE A 196 -22.37 19.19 -16.78
C ILE A 196 -21.69 20.56 -16.74
N ASP A 197 -20.59 20.77 -17.47
CA ASP A 197 -19.85 22.04 -17.46
C ASP A 197 -20.45 23.12 -18.40
N LEU A 198 -21.49 22.81 -19.17
CA LEU A 198 -22.08 23.75 -20.15
C LEU A 198 -23.42 24.38 -19.75
N GLU A 199 -24.07 23.91 -18.67
CA GLU A 199 -25.38 24.45 -18.26
C GLU A 199 -25.39 25.23 -16.93
N VAL A 200 -24.32 25.20 -16.13
CA VAL A 200 -24.33 25.84 -14.80
C VAL A 200 -24.11 27.37 -14.87
N TRP A 201 -23.69 27.94 -16.00
CA TRP A 201 -23.33 29.37 -16.11
C TRP A 201 -24.26 30.25 -16.98
N LYS A 202 -25.47 29.77 -17.34
CA LYS A 202 -26.42 30.59 -18.13
C LYS A 202 -27.62 31.18 -17.39
N SER A 203 -27.71 31.03 -16.08
CA SER A 203 -28.82 31.63 -15.30
C SER A 203 -28.32 32.43 -14.11
N GLY A 204 -27.69 33.58 -14.38
CA GLY A 204 -27.41 34.62 -13.41
C GLY A 204 -28.20 35.89 -13.75
N GLY A 205 -29.43 35.98 -13.25
CA GLY A 205 -30.29 37.15 -13.39
C GLY A 205 -31.39 37.12 -12.34
N GLY A 206 -31.06 37.48 -11.10
CA GLY A 206 -32.03 37.49 -10.01
C GLY A 206 -31.39 37.82 -8.66
N SER A 207 -31.36 39.10 -8.34
CA SER A 207 -31.19 39.64 -7.00
C SER A 207 -32.16 38.98 -6.01
N ASN A 208 -31.66 38.43 -4.89
CA ASN A 208 -32.20 38.76 -3.57
C ASN A 208 -31.40 38.18 -2.40
N SER A 209 -31.55 38.92 -1.32
CA SER A 209 -31.03 38.81 0.02
C SER A 209 -31.22 37.49 0.76
N SER A 210 -30.36 37.34 1.77
CA SER A 210 -30.58 36.72 3.09
C SER A 210 -30.64 35.20 3.24
N SER A 211 -29.72 34.73 4.11
CA SER A 211 -29.86 33.63 5.07
C SER A 211 -30.19 32.23 4.54
N GLY A 212 -29.21 31.33 4.56
CA GLY A 212 -29.50 29.91 4.39
C GLY A 212 -28.29 28.99 4.38
N LYS A 213 -28.01 28.40 5.55
CA LYS A 213 -27.49 27.04 5.80
C LYS A 213 -26.46 26.46 4.80
N LYS A 214 -25.22 26.34 5.30
CA LYS A 214 -24.16 25.50 4.73
C LYS A 214 -24.61 24.03 4.73
N HIS A 215 -24.82 23.45 3.55
CA HIS A 215 -24.89 22.00 3.36
C HIS A 215 -23.52 21.50 2.91
N GLN A 216 -22.84 20.78 3.79
CA GLN A 216 -21.63 20.05 3.46
C GLN A 216 -21.99 18.78 2.71
N TYR A 217 -21.60 18.67 1.45
CA TYR A 217 -21.51 17.39 0.77
C TYR A 217 -20.10 16.85 0.92
N TYR A 218 -19.96 15.76 1.68
CA TYR A 218 -18.77 14.92 1.65
C TYR A 218 -18.75 14.18 0.31
N SER A 219 -17.87 14.58 -0.59
CA SER A 219 -17.49 13.79 -1.76
C SER A 219 -16.45 12.76 -1.31
N THR A 220 -16.88 11.53 -1.07
CA THR A 220 -15.98 10.38 -0.87
C THR A 220 -15.34 10.03 -2.21
N GLY A 221 -14.10 10.47 -2.41
CA GLY A 221 -13.27 10.04 -3.53
C GLY A 221 -12.99 8.54 -3.44
N PHE A 222 -13.49 7.79 -4.41
CA PHE A 222 -13.07 6.41 -4.65
C PHE A 222 -11.72 6.46 -5.38
N ASP A 223 -10.64 6.30 -4.63
CA ASP A 223 -9.29 6.12 -5.16
C ASP A 223 -9.20 4.81 -5.95
N THR A 224 -9.13 4.90 -7.27
CA THR A 224 -8.76 3.77 -8.13
C THR A 224 -7.24 3.73 -8.24
N HIS A 225 -6.58 3.10 -7.26
CA HIS A 225 -5.18 2.71 -7.40
C HIS A 225 -5.05 1.60 -8.44
N SER A 226 -4.91 2.01 -9.70
CA SER A 226 -4.43 1.16 -10.79
C SER A 226 -2.95 0.88 -10.58
N ARG A 227 -2.66 -0.16 -9.78
CA ARG A 227 -1.31 -0.74 -9.67
C ARG A 227 -1.02 -1.53 -10.94
N ARG A 228 -0.33 -0.89 -11.90
CA ARG A 228 0.50 -1.62 -12.87
C ARG A 228 1.64 -2.27 -12.09
N SER A 229 1.56 -3.59 -11.93
CA SER A 229 2.67 -4.43 -11.50
C SER A 229 3.27 -5.09 -12.74
N ASP A 230 4.06 -4.31 -13.47
CA ASP A 230 5.03 -4.83 -14.44
C ASP A 230 6.37 -4.91 -13.72
N ASP A 231 6.58 -5.96 -12.94
CA ASP A 231 7.91 -6.35 -12.47
C ASP A 231 8.01 -7.86 -12.61
N GLY A 232 8.35 -8.29 -13.83
CA GLY A 232 8.74 -9.66 -14.13
C GLY A 232 10.07 -9.98 -13.45
N TYR A 233 10.00 -10.59 -12.28
CA TYR A 233 11.16 -11.18 -11.60
C TYR A 233 11.28 -12.65 -12.01
N SER A 234 12.00 -12.87 -13.11
CA SER A 234 12.47 -14.20 -13.55
C SER A 234 13.57 -14.66 -12.60
N MET A 235 13.22 -15.42 -11.55
CA MET A 235 14.21 -16.13 -10.74
C MET A 235 14.57 -17.45 -11.44
N SER A 236 15.67 -17.42 -12.19
CA SER A 236 16.34 -18.64 -12.66
C SER A 236 16.95 -19.34 -11.45
N MET A 237 16.32 -20.42 -10.99
CA MET A 237 16.92 -21.34 -10.04
C MET A 237 17.88 -22.25 -10.81
N GLU A 238 19.16 -21.90 -10.83
CA GLU A 238 20.21 -22.88 -11.14
C GLU A 238 20.29 -23.85 -9.95
N GLY A 239 19.74 -25.04 -10.15
CA GLY A 239 19.82 -26.14 -9.20
C GLY A 239 21.23 -26.71 -9.20
N ASP A 240 21.97 -26.45 -8.14
CA ASP A 240 23.21 -27.15 -7.84
C ASP A 240 22.86 -28.56 -7.34
N GLY A 241 23.10 -29.55 -8.22
CA GLY A 241 22.89 -30.96 -7.97
C GLY A 241 23.91 -31.49 -6.96
N SER A 242 23.60 -31.35 -5.67
CA SER A 242 24.30 -32.10 -4.63
C SER A 242 23.69 -33.50 -4.52
N GLU A 243 24.41 -34.46 -5.10
CA GLU A 243 24.14 -35.89 -5.00
C GLU A 243 24.13 -36.32 -3.53
N VAL A 244 23.02 -36.90 -3.08
CA VAL A 244 22.89 -37.51 -1.76
C VAL A 244 23.38 -38.95 -1.85
N PRO A 245 24.44 -39.37 -1.12
CA PRO A 245 24.85 -40.77 -1.11
C PRO A 245 23.81 -41.60 -0.35
N THR A 246 23.19 -42.53 -1.09
CA THR A 246 22.26 -43.52 -0.54
C THR A 246 23.07 -44.62 0.15
N THR A 247 23.17 -44.56 1.49
CA THR A 247 23.73 -45.66 2.29
C THR A 247 22.65 -46.74 2.46
N THR A 248 22.61 -47.68 1.54
CA THR A 248 21.88 -48.94 1.70
C THR A 248 22.68 -49.86 2.62
N GLN A 249 22.26 -50.01 3.87
CA GLN A 249 22.77 -51.04 4.76
C GLN A 249 22.22 -52.41 4.34
N LEU A 250 23.13 -53.29 3.93
CA LEU A 250 22.91 -54.73 3.80
C LEU A 250 22.88 -55.33 5.21
N ILE A 251 21.68 -55.71 5.67
CA ILE A 251 21.51 -56.72 6.71
C ILE A 251 21.37 -58.05 5.97
N ARG A 252 22.36 -58.93 6.13
CA ARG A 252 22.24 -60.36 5.83
C ARG A 252 22.25 -61.12 7.16
N GLU A 253 21.29 -62.03 7.24
CA GLU A 253 21.11 -63.08 8.25
C GLU A 253 22.32 -64.02 8.37
#